data_AF-A0AAN9UYS7-F1
#
_entry.id   AF-A0AAN9UYS7-F1
#
_cell.length_a   1.000
_cell.length_b   1.000
_cell.length_c   1.000
_cell.angle_alpha   90.00
_cell.angle_beta   90.00
_cell.angle_gamma   90.00
#
_symmetry.space_group_name_H-M   'P 1'
#
loop_
_entity.id
_entity.type
_entity.pdbx_description
1 polymer ?
#
loop_
_entity_poly.entity_id
_entity_poly.type
_entity_poly.pdbx_seq_one_letter_code
_entity_poly.pdbx_strand_id
1 'polypeptide(L)'
;MQAPPLSSRDASAAAMARQTASLRDVLNALAEVEGQALRASRANAAQAGEVLRLAAERHQDLAAAAASGDLDAGLAGEMAALEAQVRASRRKWRVVKRAASAIVAGSGVDWARDAELREIVLDEAEEESDGDVLVA
;
A
#
# COMPACT_ATOMS: atom_id res chain seq x y z
N MET A 1 55.78 22.00 0.29
CA MET A 1 54.60 21.10 0.36
C MET A 1 55.00 19.76 -0.24
N GLN A 2 55.19 18.71 0.58
CA GLN A 2 55.34 17.35 0.05
C GLN A 2 53.94 16.83 -0.30
N ALA A 3 53.76 16.41 -1.56
CA ALA A 3 52.54 15.73 -1.99
C ALA A 3 52.40 14.39 -1.22
N PRO A 4 51.18 13.97 -0.86
CA PRO A 4 50.97 12.71 -0.15
C PRO A 4 51.55 11.56 -0.99
N PRO A 5 52.17 10.54 -0.36
CA PRO A 5 52.73 9.41 -1.09
C PRO A 5 51.62 8.72 -1.87
N LEU A 6 51.84 8.49 -3.18
CA LEU A 6 50.86 7.93 -4.12
C LEU A 6 50.13 6.68 -3.56
N SER A 7 50.86 5.85 -2.80
CA SER A 7 50.33 4.69 -2.07
C SER A 7 49.13 5.00 -1.14
N SER A 8 49.16 6.12 -0.40
CA SER A 8 48.06 6.51 0.50
C SER A 8 46.81 6.93 -0.28
N ARG A 9 47.01 7.63 -1.40
CA ARG A 9 45.91 8.02 -2.30
C ARG A 9 45.29 6.79 -2.95
N ASP A 10 46.10 5.87 -3.45
CA ASP A 10 45.63 4.68 -4.14
C ASP A 10 44.90 3.73 -3.17
N ALA A 11 45.36 3.62 -1.93
CA ALA A 11 44.65 2.89 -0.87
C ALA A 11 43.28 3.50 -0.55
N SER A 12 43.21 4.83 -0.48
CA SER A 12 41.95 5.55 -0.23
C SER A 12 40.98 5.42 -1.41
N ALA A 13 41.48 5.55 -2.64
CA ALA A 13 40.69 5.35 -3.86
C ALA A 13 40.13 3.92 -3.94
N ALA A 14 40.94 2.91 -3.60
CA ALA A 14 40.49 1.53 -3.54
C ALA A 14 39.44 1.31 -2.45
N ALA A 15 39.57 1.95 -1.29
CA ALA A 15 38.56 1.89 -0.23
C ALA A 15 37.23 2.55 -0.64
N MET A 16 37.29 3.72 -1.28
CA MET A 16 36.10 4.39 -1.82
C MET A 16 35.43 3.57 -2.92
N ALA A 17 36.20 2.95 -3.80
CA ALA A 17 35.66 2.06 -4.84
C ALA A 17 34.93 0.86 -4.23
N ARG A 18 35.49 0.24 -3.19
CA ARG A 18 34.83 -0.87 -2.46
C ARG A 18 33.55 -0.41 -1.75
N GLN A 19 33.57 0.73 -1.07
CA GLN A 19 32.37 1.27 -0.42
C GLN A 19 31.28 1.62 -1.45
N THR A 20 31.66 2.20 -2.58
CA THR A 20 30.71 2.55 -3.64
C THR A 20 30.11 1.30 -4.28
N ALA A 21 30.90 0.24 -4.49
CA ALA A 21 30.38 -1.05 -4.94
C ALA A 21 29.41 -1.65 -3.93
N SER A 22 29.80 -1.70 -2.65
CA SER A 22 28.92 -2.22 -1.59
C SER A 22 27.62 -1.42 -1.45
N LEU A 23 27.68 -0.09 -1.53
CA LEU A 23 26.50 0.76 -1.50
C LEU A 23 25.55 0.45 -2.67
N ARG A 24 26.10 0.27 -3.88
CA ARG A 24 25.32 -0.12 -5.06
C ARG A 24 24.66 -1.48 -4.87
N ASP A 25 25.36 -2.45 -4.31
CA ASP A 25 24.80 -3.77 -4.05
C ASP A 25 23.61 -3.68 -3.07
N VAL A 26 23.74 -2.90 -1.99
CA VAL A 26 22.64 -2.68 -1.04
C VAL A 26 21.46 -1.96 -1.70
N LEU A 27 21.71 -0.93 -2.50
CA LEU A 27 20.63 -0.20 -3.19
C LEU A 27 19.90 -1.09 -4.19
N ASN A 28 20.61 -1.95 -4.91
CA ASN A 28 20.01 -2.91 -5.83
C ASN A 28 19.14 -3.92 -5.08
N ALA A 29 19.62 -4.46 -3.96
CA ALA A 29 18.86 -5.37 -3.12
C ALA A 29 17.60 -4.70 -2.54
N LEU A 30 17.70 -3.45 -2.11
CA LEU A 30 16.56 -2.67 -1.60
C LEU A 30 15.51 -2.47 -2.71
N ALA A 31 15.93 -2.03 -3.89
CA ALA A 31 15.03 -1.84 -5.03
C ALA A 31 14.32 -3.14 -5.43
N GLU A 32 15.02 -4.27 -5.37
CA GLU A 32 14.42 -5.59 -5.63
C GLU A 32 13.34 -5.94 -4.59
N VAL A 33 13.64 -5.75 -3.30
CA VAL A 33 12.69 -6.02 -2.21
C VAL A 33 11.48 -5.09 -2.26
N GLU A 34 11.67 -3.79 -2.52
CA GLU A 34 10.58 -2.83 -2.68
C GLU A 34 9.68 -3.19 -3.86
N GLY A 35 10.27 -3.57 -5.00
CA GLY A 35 9.52 -4.06 -6.15
C GLY A 35 8.72 -5.34 -5.84
N GLN A 36 9.27 -6.26 -5.03
CA GLN A 36 8.53 -7.45 -4.57
C GLN A 36 7.37 -7.06 -3.64
N ALA A 37 7.60 -6.14 -2.69
CA ALA A 37 6.58 -5.67 -1.76
C ALA A 37 5.41 -4.99 -2.49
N LEU A 38 5.70 -4.17 -3.51
CA LEU A 38 4.67 -3.50 -4.30
C LEU A 38 3.84 -4.50 -5.11
N ARG A 39 4.47 -5.51 -5.74
CA ARG A 39 3.75 -6.60 -6.43
C ARG A 39 2.86 -7.39 -5.47
N ALA A 40 3.38 -7.74 -4.29
CA ALA A 40 2.60 -8.45 -3.27
C ALA A 40 1.42 -7.61 -2.76
N SER A 41 1.64 -6.31 -2.54
CA SER A 41 0.59 -5.36 -2.16
C SER A 41 -0.52 -5.27 -3.21
N ARG A 42 -0.17 -5.15 -4.49
CA ARG A 42 -1.16 -5.13 -5.59
C ARG A 42 -1.95 -6.44 -5.67
N ALA A 43 -1.27 -7.59 -5.56
CA ALA A 43 -1.94 -8.89 -5.57
C ALA A 43 -2.90 -9.04 -4.38
N ASN A 44 -2.47 -8.61 -3.19
CA ASN A 44 -3.31 -8.61 -2.00
C ASN A 44 -4.53 -7.70 -2.18
N ALA A 45 -4.36 -6.50 -2.72
CA ALA A 45 -5.45 -5.58 -3.00
C ALA A 45 -6.46 -6.17 -4.00
N ALA A 46 -5.98 -6.79 -5.08
CA ALA A 46 -6.85 -7.45 -6.07
C ALA A 46 -7.65 -8.61 -5.46
N GLN A 47 -7.00 -9.47 -4.68
CA GLN A 47 -7.67 -10.58 -3.99
C GLN A 47 -8.66 -10.10 -2.93
N ALA A 48 -8.29 -9.07 -2.16
CA ALA A 48 -9.19 -8.45 -1.19
C ALA A 48 -10.41 -7.82 -1.89
N GLY A 49 -10.21 -7.18 -3.05
CA GLY A 49 -11.29 -6.67 -3.88
C GLY A 49 -12.24 -7.78 -4.32
N GLU A 50 -11.72 -8.93 -4.75
CA GLU A 50 -12.53 -10.08 -5.12
C GLU A 50 -13.30 -10.68 -3.94
N VAL A 51 -12.66 -10.82 -2.78
CA VAL A 51 -13.32 -11.26 -1.55
C VAL A 51 -14.46 -10.31 -1.17
N LEU A 52 -14.24 -9.00 -1.28
CA LEU A 52 -15.28 -8.01 -1.00
C LEU A 52 -16.42 -8.06 -2.01
N ARG A 53 -16.14 -8.28 -3.30
CA ARG A 53 -17.16 -8.45 -4.34
C ARG A 53 -18.02 -9.67 -4.04
N LEU A 54 -17.39 -10.82 -3.76
CA LEU A 54 -18.09 -12.06 -3.40
C LEU A 54 -18.90 -11.90 -2.11
N ALA A 55 -18.35 -11.20 -1.12
CA ALA A 55 -19.07 -10.88 0.11
C ALA A 55 -20.27 -9.95 -0.13
N ALA A 56 -20.15 -8.98 -1.04
CA ALA A 56 -21.25 -8.08 -1.40
C ALA A 56 -22.37 -8.82 -2.14
N GLU A 57 -22.02 -9.71 -3.08
CA GLU A 57 -23.00 -10.60 -3.75
C GLU A 57 -23.73 -11.46 -2.73
N ARG A 58 -22.99 -12.06 -1.79
CA ARG A 58 -23.59 -12.86 -0.74
C ARG A 58 -24.43 -12.02 0.24
N HIS A 59 -24.01 -10.80 0.53
CA HIS A 59 -24.79 -9.88 1.36
C HIS A 59 -26.11 -9.52 0.69
N GLN A 60 -26.13 -9.28 -0.62
CA GLN A 60 -27.39 -9.02 -1.36
C GLN A 60 -28.36 -10.20 -1.27
N ASP A 61 -27.86 -11.44 -1.42
CA ASP A 61 -28.68 -12.65 -1.23
C ASP A 61 -29.26 -12.74 0.19
N LEU A 62 -28.44 -12.45 1.20
CA LEU A 62 -28.84 -12.49 2.61
C LEU A 62 -29.81 -11.35 2.96
N ALA A 63 -29.62 -10.15 2.40
CA ALA A 63 -30.56 -9.04 2.56
C ALA A 63 -31.93 -9.36 1.94
N ALA A 64 -31.94 -10.03 0.79
CA ALA A 64 -33.18 -10.51 0.16
C ALA A 64 -33.89 -11.57 1.03
N ALA A 65 -33.13 -12.50 1.63
CA ALA A 65 -33.66 -13.49 2.57
C ALA A 65 -34.10 -12.89 3.92
N ALA A 66 -33.47 -11.81 4.38
CA ALA A 66 -33.92 -11.06 5.56
C ALA A 66 -35.24 -10.34 5.31
N ALA A 67 -35.40 -9.75 4.12
CA ALA A 67 -36.65 -9.13 3.72
C ALA A 67 -37.82 -10.12 3.60
N SER A 68 -37.55 -11.41 3.30
CA SER A 68 -38.55 -12.48 3.34
C SER A 68 -38.81 -13.02 4.75
N GLY A 69 -38.07 -12.57 5.77
CA GLY A 69 -38.19 -13.02 7.16
C GLY A 69 -37.45 -14.33 7.46
N ASP A 70 -36.63 -14.83 6.54
CA ASP A 70 -35.95 -16.12 6.64
C ASP A 70 -34.54 -16.03 7.25
N LEU A 71 -34.06 -14.83 7.62
CA LEU A 71 -32.70 -14.65 8.14
C LEU A 71 -32.64 -14.75 9.67
N ASP A 72 -31.69 -15.55 10.17
CA ASP A 72 -31.39 -15.66 11.58
C ASP A 72 -30.81 -14.36 12.16
N ALA A 73 -31.29 -13.95 13.34
CA ALA A 73 -30.87 -12.71 13.99
C ALA A 73 -29.40 -12.74 14.45
N GLY A 74 -28.84 -13.93 14.72
CA GLY A 74 -27.43 -14.10 15.04
C GLY A 74 -26.53 -13.80 13.85
N LEU A 75 -26.90 -14.32 12.67
CA LEU A 75 -26.18 -14.08 11.42
C LEU A 75 -26.16 -12.59 11.03
N ALA A 76 -27.27 -11.87 11.20
CA ALA A 76 -27.32 -10.43 10.95
C ALA A 76 -26.35 -9.63 11.84
N GLY A 77 -26.22 -10.03 13.11
CA GLY A 77 -25.29 -9.40 14.06
C GLY A 77 -23.81 -9.61 13.68
N GLU A 78 -23.45 -10.82 13.23
CA GLU A 78 -22.09 -11.13 12.78
C GLU A 78 -21.70 -10.34 11.53
N MET A 79 -22.61 -10.19 10.57
CA MET A 79 -22.39 -9.39 9.36
C MET A 79 -22.10 -7.92 9.70
N ALA A 80 -22.92 -7.31 10.57
CA ALA A 80 -22.72 -5.92 11.01
C ALA A 80 -21.36 -5.73 11.70
N ALA A 81 -20.91 -6.71 12.49
CA ALA A 81 -19.59 -6.68 13.13
C ALA A 81 -18.44 -6.76 12.11
N LEU A 82 -18.56 -7.62 11.10
CA LEU A 82 -17.57 -7.75 10.02
C LEU A 82 -17.47 -6.46 9.19
N GLU A 83 -18.60 -5.84 8.83
CA GLU A 83 -18.61 -4.56 8.12
C GLU A 83 -17.92 -3.44 8.91
N ALA A 84 -18.13 -3.40 10.22
CA ALA A 84 -17.44 -2.44 11.09
C ALA A 84 -15.92 -2.65 11.08
N GLN A 85 -15.46 -3.90 11.09
CA GLN A 85 -14.02 -4.23 11.01
C GLN A 85 -13.41 -3.83 9.67
N VAL A 86 -14.10 -4.09 8.55
CA VAL A 86 -13.64 -3.68 7.21
C VAL A 86 -13.50 -2.17 7.13
N ARG A 87 -14.51 -1.42 7.61
CA ARG A 87 -14.44 0.05 7.66
C ARG A 87 -13.28 0.56 8.51
N ALA A 88 -13.00 -0.08 9.65
CA ALA A 88 -11.86 0.27 10.49
C ALA A 88 -10.53 0.03 9.78
N SER A 89 -10.38 -1.09 9.07
CA SER A 89 -9.18 -1.42 8.28
C SER A 89 -8.97 -0.43 7.12
N ARG A 90 -10.03 -0.06 6.39
CA ARG A 90 -9.97 0.97 5.34
C ARG A 90 -9.52 2.34 5.89
N ARG A 91 -9.99 2.72 7.08
CA ARG A 91 -9.54 3.95 7.76
C ARG A 91 -8.03 3.93 8.05
N LYS A 92 -7.52 2.81 8.57
CA LYS A 92 -6.07 2.66 8.82
C LYS A 92 -5.25 2.71 7.53
N TRP A 93 -5.69 2.02 6.49
CA TRP A 93 -5.01 2.01 5.20
C TRP A 93 -4.90 3.40 4.58
N ARG A 94 -5.95 4.22 4.67
CA ARG A 94 -5.92 5.62 4.20
C ARG A 94 -4.83 6.46 4.87
N VAL A 95 -4.57 6.25 6.16
CA VAL A 95 -3.50 6.98 6.88
C VAL A 95 -2.14 6.58 6.33
N VAL A 96 -1.90 5.27 6.14
CA VAL A 96 -0.64 4.75 5.58
C VAL A 96 -0.43 5.26 4.15
N LYS A 97 -1.47 5.21 3.30
CA LYS A 97 -1.40 5.69 1.92
C LYS A 97 -1.01 7.16 1.85
N ARG A 98 -1.70 8.02 2.61
CA ARG A 98 -1.40 9.46 2.67
C ARG A 98 0.04 9.74 3.10
N ALA A 99 0.53 9.02 4.10
CA ALA A 99 1.91 9.17 4.55
C ALA A 99 2.91 8.77 3.45
N ALA A 100 2.68 7.65 2.75
CA ALA A 100 3.51 7.22 1.64
C ALA A 100 3.50 8.23 0.49
N SER A 101 2.34 8.75 0.09
CA SER A 101 2.24 9.77 -0.96
C SER A 101 2.99 11.04 -0.59
N ALA A 102 2.89 11.51 0.66
CA ALA A 102 3.62 12.68 1.15
C ALA A 102 5.13 12.47 1.15
N ILE A 103 5.62 11.28 1.54
CA ILE A 103 7.04 10.93 1.52
C ILE A 103 7.56 10.91 0.07
N VAL A 104 6.87 10.22 -0.84
CA VAL A 104 7.30 10.11 -2.25
C VAL A 104 7.28 11.49 -2.92
N ALA A 105 6.20 12.26 -2.78
CA ALA A 105 6.11 13.59 -3.37
C ALA A 105 7.12 14.59 -2.77
N GLY A 106 7.44 14.45 -1.47
CA GLY A 106 8.41 15.30 -0.77
C GLY A 106 9.88 14.91 -0.96
N SER A 107 10.17 13.74 -1.52
CA SER A 107 11.53 13.20 -1.66
C SER A 107 12.36 13.84 -2.79
N GLY A 108 11.71 14.51 -3.75
CA GLY A 108 12.36 15.04 -4.95
C GLY A 108 12.65 14.01 -6.05
N VAL A 109 12.23 12.75 -5.88
CA VAL A 109 12.23 11.74 -6.95
C VAL A 109 11.22 12.11 -8.04
N ASP A 110 11.55 11.86 -9.32
CA ASP A 110 10.68 12.10 -10.48
C ASP A 110 9.56 11.04 -10.57
N TRP A 111 8.68 11.04 -9.57
CA TRP A 111 7.57 10.09 -9.42
C TRP A 111 6.56 10.18 -10.55
N ALA A 112 6.50 11.29 -11.29
CA ALA A 112 5.54 11.50 -12.37
C ALA A 112 5.85 10.65 -13.61
N ARG A 113 7.12 10.28 -13.81
CA ARG A 113 7.58 9.44 -14.93
C ARG A 113 7.61 7.96 -14.62
N ASP A 114 7.56 7.60 -13.34
CA ASP A 114 7.49 6.23 -12.88
C ASP A 114 6.03 5.83 -12.64
N ALA A 115 5.54 4.81 -13.36
CA ALA A 115 4.14 4.41 -13.28
C ALA A 115 3.73 3.92 -11.88
N GLU A 116 4.66 3.32 -11.15
CA GLU A 116 4.43 2.76 -9.83
C GLU A 116 4.47 3.84 -8.74
N LEU A 117 5.41 4.78 -8.81
CA LEU A 117 5.42 5.92 -7.89
C LEU A 117 4.25 6.87 -8.14
N ARG A 118 3.85 7.03 -9.40
CA ARG A 118 2.68 7.81 -9.77
C ARG A 118 1.38 7.24 -9.21
N GLU A 119 1.22 5.92 -9.18
CA GLU A 119 0.06 5.26 -8.55
C GLU A 119 0.04 5.47 -7.02
N ILE A 120 1.21 5.53 -6.39
CA ILE A 120 1.33 5.80 -4.96
C ILE A 120 0.95 7.26 -4.64
N VAL A 121 1.30 8.22 -5.50
CA VAL A 121 1.06 9.65 -5.28
C VAL A 121 -0.34 10.07 -5.73
N LEU A 122 -0.81 9.57 -6.88
CA LEU A 122 -2.13 9.88 -7.41
C LEU A 122 -3.15 8.92 -6.79
N ASP A 123 -3.96 9.44 -5.86
CA ASP A 123 -5.17 8.75 -5.44
C ASP A 123 -6.16 8.73 -6.61
N GLU A 124 -6.46 7.54 -7.14
CA GLU A 124 -7.79 7.29 -7.70
C GLU A 124 -8.75 7.36 -6.52
N ALA A 125 -9.40 8.50 -6.37
CA ALA A 125 -10.33 8.74 -5.29
C ALA A 125 -11.51 7.76 -5.41
N GLU A 126 -11.51 6.70 -4.60
CA GLU A 126 -12.75 6.09 -4.15
C GLU A 126 -13.44 7.14 -3.23
N GLU A 127 -14.09 8.12 -3.84
CA GLU A 127 -15.08 8.97 -3.19
C GLU A 127 -16.27 8.09 -2.82
N GLU A 128 -16.19 7.40 -1.69
CA GLU A 128 -17.37 6.83 -1.05
C GLU A 128 -18.10 8.00 -0.39
N SER A 129 -19.04 8.59 -1.14
CA SER A 129 -20.08 9.47 -0.61
C SER A 129 -20.60 8.87 0.68
N ASP A 130 -20.43 9.60 1.78
CA ASP A 130 -21.00 9.30 3.08
C ASP A 130 -22.53 9.30 2.90
N GLY A 131 -23.07 8.12 2.60
CA GLY A 131 -24.50 7.85 2.48
C GLY A 131 -25.09 7.82 3.87
N ASP A 132 -25.35 9.01 4.39
CA ASP A 132 -26.23 9.28 5.52
C ASP A 132 -27.62 8.69 5.21
N VAL A 133 -27.81 7.40 5.50
CA VAL A 133 -29.15 6.85 5.66
C VAL A 133 -29.56 7.12 7.09
N LEU A 134 -30.06 8.34 7.29
CA LEU A 134 -30.99 8.66 8.35
C LEU A 134 -32.09 7.59 8.36
N VAL A 135 -32.02 6.68 9.32
CA VAL A 135 -33.15 5.84 9.70
C VAL A 135 -34.11 6.74 10.46
N ALA A 136 -35.18 7.17 9.78
CA ALA A 136 -36.41 7.70 10.37
C ALA A 136 -37.52 6.67 10.15
#